data_AF-A0A353E502-F1
#
_entry.id   AF-A0A353E502-F1
#
_cell.length_a   1.000
_cell.length_b   1.000
_cell.length_c   1.000
_cell.angle_alpha   90.00
_cell.angle_beta   90.00
_cell.angle_gamma   90.00
#
_symmetry.space_group_name_H-M   'P 1'
#
loop_
_entity.id
_entity.type
_entity.pdbx_description
1 polymer ?
#
loop_
_entity_poly.entity_id
_entity_poly.type
_entity_poly.pdbx_seq_one_letter_code
_entity_poly.pdbx_strand_id
1 'polypeptide(L)'
;MRRIYIFFILLCSVLTAKAQSIVFNNQAPKHEVRAVWLTTIGGIDWPHSYSQSPHSAEIQKQELRTILDRLEKAKINTVLLQTRVRGTMIYPSEYEPWDGCLSGFPGKSPGYDALQFAIEECHKRGMELHAWVVTIPVGKWNALGCKTLRQRMPGLIKKIGADGYMNPEG
;
A
#
# COMPACT_ATOMS: atom_id res chain seq x y z
N MET A 1 -8.36 14.24 -64.16
CA MET A 1 -7.60 13.42 -63.17
C MET A 1 -7.08 14.22 -61.98
N ARG A 2 -6.39 15.36 -62.14
CA ARG A 2 -5.85 16.20 -61.04
C ARG A 2 -6.88 16.69 -59.99
N ARG A 3 -8.15 16.90 -60.37
CA ARG A 3 -9.24 17.32 -59.44
C ARG A 3 -9.74 16.19 -58.52
N ILE A 4 -9.60 14.92 -58.91
CA ILE A 4 -10.03 13.76 -58.10
C ILE A 4 -9.03 13.48 -56.97
N TYR A 5 -7.72 13.63 -57.23
CA TYR A 5 -6.67 13.50 -56.21
C TYR A 5 -6.76 14.59 -55.14
N ILE A 6 -7.12 15.83 -55.51
CA ILE A 6 -7.31 16.92 -54.55
C ILE A 6 -8.51 16.62 -53.64
N PHE A 7 -9.61 16.07 -54.19
CA PHE A 7 -10.77 15.68 -53.41
C PHE A 7 -10.46 14.51 -52.46
N PHE A 8 -9.64 13.54 -52.90
CA PHE A 8 -9.22 12.40 -52.07
C PHE A 8 -8.26 12.82 -50.94
N ILE A 9 -7.35 13.77 -51.20
CA ILE A 9 -6.44 14.32 -50.19
C ILE A 9 -7.19 15.17 -49.15
N LEU A 10 -8.18 15.96 -49.57
CA LEU A 10 -9.06 16.71 -48.66
C LEU A 10 -9.99 15.79 -47.83
N LEU A 11 -10.45 14.67 -48.40
CA LEU A 11 -11.27 13.70 -47.66
C LEU A 11 -10.44 12.93 -46.63
N CYS A 12 -9.19 12.57 -46.96
CA CYS A 12 -8.26 11.93 -46.02
C CYS A 12 -7.84 12.87 -44.87
N SER A 13 -7.65 14.17 -45.12
CA SER A 13 -7.24 15.11 -44.07
C SER A 13 -8.36 15.38 -43.05
N VAL A 14 -9.63 15.38 -43.49
CA VAL A 14 -10.80 15.53 -42.58
C VAL A 14 -11.03 14.29 -41.73
N LEU A 15 -10.67 13.09 -42.22
CA LEU A 15 -10.77 11.84 -41.46
C LEU A 15 -9.65 11.68 -40.40
N THR A 16 -8.45 12.22 -40.64
CA THR A 16 -7.36 12.20 -39.65
C THR A 16 -7.52 13.24 -38.53
N ALA A 17 -8.26 14.33 -38.76
CA ALA A 17 -8.42 15.40 -37.76
C ALA A 17 -9.29 14.98 -36.54
N LYS A 18 -10.10 13.92 -36.65
CA LYS A 18 -10.91 13.41 -35.53
C LYS A 18 -10.17 12.45 -34.59
N ALA A 19 -8.92 12.08 -34.91
CA ALA A 19 -8.14 11.12 -34.12
C ALA A 19 -7.22 11.77 -33.08
N GLN A 20 -7.15 13.10 -33.01
CA GLN A 20 -6.28 13.84 -32.08
C GLN A 20 -7.08 14.64 -31.05
N SER A 21 -8.07 14.00 -30.44
CA SER A 21 -8.60 14.49 -29.16
C SER A 21 -7.85 13.75 -28.06
N ILE A 22 -6.81 14.37 -27.49
CA ILE A 22 -6.31 13.94 -26.19
C ILE A 22 -7.48 14.17 -25.23
N VAL A 23 -8.22 13.10 -24.91
CA VAL A 23 -9.19 13.12 -23.82
C VAL A 23 -8.37 13.21 -22.54
N PHE A 24 -8.03 14.43 -22.15
CA PHE A 24 -7.72 14.70 -20.75
C PHE A 24 -8.98 14.31 -19.99
N ASN A 25 -8.95 13.16 -19.32
CA ASN A 25 -10.05 12.71 -18.48
C ASN A 25 -10.10 13.67 -17.27
N ASN A 26 -10.76 14.81 -17.48
CA ASN A 26 -10.97 15.86 -16.49
C ASN A 26 -12.11 15.47 -15.54
N GLN A 27 -12.30 14.16 -15.31
CA GLN A 27 -13.24 13.67 -14.32
C GLN A 27 -12.69 14.08 -12.96
N ALA A 28 -13.27 15.15 -12.41
CA ALA A 28 -13.20 15.40 -10.99
C ALA A 28 -13.49 14.07 -10.25
N PRO A 29 -12.78 13.77 -9.14
CA PRO A 29 -12.99 12.55 -8.39
C PRO A 29 -14.49 12.33 -8.17
N LYS A 30 -15.00 11.12 -8.46
CA LYS A 30 -16.43 10.80 -8.33
C LYS A 30 -17.01 11.24 -6.98
N HIS A 31 -16.17 11.19 -5.94
CA HIS A 31 -16.45 11.68 -4.60
C HIS A 31 -15.19 12.31 -3.98
N GLU A 32 -15.38 13.22 -3.03
CA GLU A 32 -14.31 13.75 -2.18
C GLU A 32 -13.63 12.62 -1.38
N VAL A 33 -12.29 12.61 -1.36
CA VAL A 33 -11.49 11.70 -0.53
C VAL A 33 -11.44 12.22 0.90
N ARG A 34 -11.90 11.41 1.84
CA ARG A 34 -11.80 11.65 3.29
C ARG A 34 -11.03 10.48 3.88
N ALA A 35 -9.72 10.66 3.95
CA ALA A 35 -8.77 9.61 4.27
C ALA A 35 -8.18 9.76 5.68
N VAL A 36 -7.82 8.63 6.27
CA VAL A 36 -7.03 8.57 7.51
C VAL A 36 -5.84 7.63 7.30
N TRP A 37 -4.68 8.04 7.82
CA TRP A 37 -3.52 7.15 7.96
C TRP A 37 -3.72 6.24 9.16
N LEU A 38 -3.54 4.93 8.96
CA LEU A 38 -3.58 3.94 10.03
C LEU A 38 -2.22 3.25 10.13
N THR A 39 -1.48 3.61 11.17
CA THR A 39 -0.07 3.26 11.36
C THR A 39 0.08 1.97 12.18
N THR A 40 0.93 1.05 11.68
CA THR A 40 1.19 -0.23 12.34
C THR A 40 2.47 -0.26 13.17
N ILE A 41 3.48 0.54 12.79
CA ILE A 41 4.75 0.58 13.51
C ILE A 41 4.55 0.94 14.98
N GLY A 42 5.04 0.07 15.86
CA GLY A 42 4.99 0.26 17.31
C GLY A 42 3.58 0.32 17.91
N GLY A 43 2.54 -0.04 17.15
CA GLY A 43 1.15 0.06 17.62
C GLY A 43 0.71 1.50 17.89
N ILE A 44 1.19 2.48 17.11
CA ILE A 44 0.80 3.89 17.27
C ILE A 44 -0.72 4.06 17.11
N ASP A 45 -1.30 3.46 16.07
CA ASP A 45 -2.75 3.49 15.85
C ASP A 45 -3.38 2.09 16.00
N TRP A 46 -2.77 1.08 15.39
CA TRP A 46 -3.20 -0.31 15.48
C TRP A 46 -2.08 -1.25 15.05
N PRO A 47 -1.83 -2.39 15.72
CA PRO A 47 -2.55 -2.88 16.90
C PRO A 47 -1.89 -2.47 18.22
N HIS A 48 -2.68 -2.31 19.28
CA HIS A 48 -2.17 -2.03 20.63
C HIS A 48 -1.82 -3.28 21.44
N SER A 49 -2.12 -4.47 20.91
CA SER A 49 -1.83 -5.76 21.55
C SER A 49 -1.17 -6.72 20.57
N TYR A 50 -0.39 -7.68 21.07
CA TYR A 50 0.27 -8.68 20.26
C TYR A 50 -0.59 -9.93 20.07
N SER A 51 -0.66 -10.42 18.82
CA SER A 51 -1.30 -11.67 18.45
C SER A 51 -0.33 -12.84 18.58
N GLN A 52 -0.47 -13.60 19.66
CA GLN A 52 0.38 -14.75 20.01
C GLN A 52 -0.42 -16.05 20.16
N SER A 53 -1.75 -15.96 20.07
CA SER A 53 -2.71 -17.05 20.20
C SER A 53 -3.97 -16.73 19.39
N PRO A 54 -4.82 -17.70 19.04
CA PRO A 54 -6.09 -17.42 18.35
C PRO A 54 -6.98 -16.42 19.10
N HIS A 55 -6.97 -16.44 20.43
CA HIS A 55 -7.73 -15.49 21.25
C HIS A 55 -7.20 -14.05 21.13
N SER A 56 -5.87 -13.86 21.24
CA SER A 56 -5.26 -12.54 21.08
C SER A 56 -5.35 -12.00 19.64
N ALA A 57 -5.34 -12.89 18.64
CA ALA A 57 -5.62 -12.53 17.25
C ALA A 57 -7.02 -11.93 17.10
N GLU A 58 -8.03 -12.52 17.75
CA GLU A 58 -9.40 -12.01 17.65
C GLU A 58 -9.58 -10.68 18.39
N ILE A 59 -8.90 -10.47 19.52
CA ILE A 59 -8.86 -9.16 20.20
C ILE A 59 -8.29 -8.10 19.24
N GLN A 60 -7.17 -8.40 18.59
CA GLN A 60 -6.52 -7.51 17.64
C GLN A 60 -7.43 -7.18 16.44
N LYS A 61 -8.13 -8.18 15.91
CA LYS A 61 -9.13 -8.00 14.84
C LYS A 61 -10.31 -7.15 15.30
N GLN A 62 -10.83 -7.39 16.50
CA GLN A 62 -11.96 -6.65 17.05
C GLN A 62 -11.60 -5.17 17.29
N GLU A 63 -10.35 -4.90 17.67
CA GLU A 63 -9.81 -3.54 17.78
C GLU A 63 -9.87 -2.82 16.42
N LEU A 64 -9.41 -3.45 15.34
CA LEU A 64 -9.49 -2.88 14.00
C LEU A 64 -10.94 -2.61 13.58
N ARG A 65 -11.85 -3.56 13.82
CA ARG A 65 -13.30 -3.36 13.54
C ARG A 65 -13.82 -2.13 14.28
N THR A 66 -13.47 -1.98 15.55
CA THR A 66 -13.89 -0.85 16.38
C THR A 66 -13.35 0.49 15.86
N ILE A 67 -12.10 0.51 15.38
CA ILE A 67 -11.51 1.69 14.72
C ILE A 67 -12.31 2.03 13.46
N LEU A 68 -12.52 1.04 12.58
CA LEU A 68 -13.23 1.24 11.32
C LEU A 68 -14.69 1.69 11.55
N ASP A 69 -15.39 1.16 12.56
CA ASP A 69 -16.74 1.61 12.92
C ASP A 69 -16.76 3.10 13.32
N ARG A 70 -15.71 3.58 13.99
CA ARG A 70 -15.59 5.00 14.36
C ARG A 70 -15.31 5.85 13.13
N LEU A 71 -14.44 5.40 12.23
CA LEU A 71 -14.12 6.08 10.98
C LEU A 71 -15.35 6.18 10.07
N GLU A 72 -16.17 5.13 9.98
CA GLU A 72 -17.43 5.11 9.24
C GLU A 72 -18.42 6.14 9.79
N LYS A 73 -18.59 6.18 11.12
CA LYS A 73 -19.44 7.18 11.80
C LYS A 73 -18.97 8.61 11.53
N ALA A 74 -17.65 8.81 11.42
CA ALA A 74 -17.03 10.07 11.04
C ALA A 74 -17.05 10.36 9.52
N LYS A 75 -17.69 9.50 8.72
CA LYS A 75 -17.81 9.61 7.25
C LYS A 75 -16.50 9.47 6.48
N ILE A 76 -15.44 8.92 7.08
CA ILE A 76 -14.21 8.54 6.37
C ILE A 76 -14.54 7.47 5.34
N ASN A 77 -13.96 7.58 4.14
CA ASN A 77 -14.17 6.65 3.03
C ASN A 77 -12.89 5.99 2.51
N THR A 78 -11.72 6.36 3.03
CA THR A 78 -10.44 5.76 2.62
C THR A 78 -9.53 5.55 3.83
N VAL A 79 -8.94 4.35 3.94
CA VAL A 79 -7.94 4.02 4.96
C VAL A 79 -6.59 3.79 4.28
N LEU A 80 -5.58 4.55 4.69
CA LEU A 80 -4.19 4.41 4.26
C LEU A 80 -3.44 3.56 5.29
N LEU A 81 -3.47 2.23 5.11
CA LEU A 81 -2.94 1.27 6.08
C LEU A 81 -1.44 1.03 5.86
N GLN A 82 -0.61 1.18 6.90
CA GLN A 82 0.82 0.86 6.83
C GLN A 82 1.05 -0.65 6.67
N THR A 83 1.31 -1.09 5.45
CA THR A 83 1.43 -2.52 5.09
C THR A 83 2.87 -3.02 5.07
N ARG A 84 3.78 -2.22 4.49
CA ARG A 84 5.23 -2.41 4.56
C ARG A 84 5.79 -1.39 5.54
N VAL A 85 6.42 -1.86 6.61
CA VAL A 85 6.90 -1.00 7.70
C VAL A 85 8.30 -0.48 7.40
N ARG A 86 9.35 -1.30 7.57
CA ARG A 86 10.74 -0.94 7.25
C ARG A 86 11.53 -2.20 6.96
N GLY A 87 11.33 -2.77 5.77
CA GLY A 87 11.95 -4.05 5.40
C GLY A 87 11.15 -5.29 5.82
N THR A 88 9.89 -5.11 6.20
CA THR A 88 9.03 -6.08 6.89
C THR A 88 7.57 -5.83 6.53
N MET A 89 6.73 -6.88 6.63
CA MET A 89 5.34 -6.89 6.16
C MET A 89 4.35 -7.29 7.26
N ILE A 90 3.12 -6.78 7.17
CA ILE A 90 1.99 -7.20 8.00
C ILE A 90 1.14 -8.31 7.36
N TYR A 91 1.57 -8.83 6.22
CA TYR A 91 0.87 -9.85 5.42
C TYR A 91 1.86 -10.93 4.97
N PRO A 92 1.37 -12.13 4.56
CA PRO A 92 2.23 -13.19 4.04
C PRO A 92 2.97 -12.71 2.79
N SER A 93 4.29 -12.64 2.86
CA SER A 93 5.14 -12.21 1.76
C SER A 93 6.25 -13.22 1.50
N GLU A 94 6.49 -13.52 0.23
CA GLU A 94 7.63 -14.33 -0.18
C GLU A 94 8.93 -13.53 -0.19
N TYR A 95 8.86 -12.19 -0.13
CA TYR A 95 9.98 -11.28 -0.34
C TYR A 95 10.61 -10.79 0.97
N GLU A 96 9.77 -10.40 1.92
CA GLU A 96 10.17 -9.73 3.16
C GLU A 96 9.52 -10.39 4.38
N PRO A 97 10.21 -10.44 5.53
CA PRO A 97 9.73 -11.13 6.71
C PRO A 97 8.57 -10.40 7.38
N TRP A 98 7.84 -11.11 8.24
CA TRP A 98 6.82 -10.51 9.11
C TRP A 98 7.39 -9.42 10.00
N ASP A 99 6.66 -8.31 10.12
CA ASP A 99 6.94 -7.29 11.12
C ASP A 99 6.58 -7.78 12.53
N GLY A 100 7.32 -7.30 13.52
CA GLY A 100 7.03 -7.60 14.93
C GLY A 100 5.81 -6.85 15.47
N CYS A 101 5.28 -5.84 14.77
CA CYS A 101 4.17 -5.02 15.26
C CYS A 101 2.90 -5.82 15.53
N LEU A 102 2.67 -6.92 14.81
CA LEU A 102 1.47 -7.74 15.03
C LEU A 102 1.68 -8.79 16.11
N SER A 103 2.80 -9.52 16.10
CA SER A 103 3.03 -10.69 16.97
C SER A 103 3.93 -10.42 18.19
N GLY A 104 4.63 -9.29 18.19
CA GLY A 104 5.72 -8.96 19.12
C GLY A 104 7.07 -9.56 18.72
N PHE A 105 7.11 -10.44 17.72
CA PHE A 105 8.31 -11.17 17.32
C PHE A 105 8.60 -10.99 15.83
N PRO A 106 9.66 -10.25 15.45
CA PRO A 106 10.05 -10.10 14.05
C PRO A 106 10.23 -11.45 13.35
N GLY A 107 9.65 -11.61 12.16
CA GLY A 107 9.68 -12.84 11.39
C GLY A 107 8.63 -13.88 11.78
N LYS A 108 7.83 -13.65 12.83
CA LYS A 108 6.77 -14.55 13.26
C LYS A 108 5.39 -14.04 12.82
N SER A 109 4.65 -14.89 12.12
CA SER A 109 3.25 -14.61 11.77
C SER A 109 2.39 -14.40 13.02
N PRO A 110 1.42 -13.47 12.98
CA PRO A 110 0.41 -13.31 14.02
C PRO A 110 -0.68 -14.39 13.97
N GLY A 111 -0.60 -15.35 13.04
CA GLY A 111 -1.62 -16.38 12.84
C GLY A 111 -2.76 -16.00 11.90
N TYR A 112 -2.66 -14.84 11.22
CA TYR A 112 -3.60 -14.41 10.18
C TYR A 112 -2.95 -13.39 9.22
N ASP A 113 -3.59 -13.13 8.08
CA ASP A 113 -3.22 -12.06 7.16
C ASP A 113 -3.94 -10.75 7.56
N ALA A 114 -3.19 -9.79 8.08
CA ALA A 114 -3.75 -8.53 8.55
C ALA A 114 -4.18 -7.61 7.40
N LEU A 115 -3.49 -7.62 6.27
CA LEU A 115 -3.87 -6.80 5.13
C LEU A 115 -5.17 -7.31 4.53
N GLN A 116 -5.28 -8.62 4.29
CA GLN A 116 -6.50 -9.23 3.78
C GLN A 116 -7.69 -8.95 4.71
N PHE A 117 -7.51 -9.14 6.02
CA PHE A 117 -8.55 -8.85 7.00
C PHE A 117 -8.98 -7.37 6.97
N ALA A 118 -8.03 -6.43 6.91
CA ALA A 118 -8.33 -5.01 6.86
C ALA A 118 -9.08 -4.62 5.56
N ILE A 119 -8.72 -5.20 4.42
CA ILE A 119 -9.39 -4.98 3.13
C ILE A 119 -10.86 -5.40 3.24
N GLU A 120 -11.11 -6.61 3.73
CA GLU A 120 -12.46 -7.15 3.90
C GLU A 120 -13.31 -6.27 4.83
N GLU A 121 -12.76 -5.85 5.97
CA GLU A 121 -13.50 -5.01 6.93
C GLU A 121 -13.74 -3.58 6.43
N CYS A 122 -12.82 -3.00 5.65
CA CYS A 122 -13.04 -1.72 4.99
C CYS A 122 -14.17 -1.82 3.96
N HIS A 123 -14.13 -2.84 3.09
CA HIS A 123 -15.13 -3.03 2.04
C HIS A 123 -16.53 -3.28 2.61
N LYS A 124 -16.66 -3.99 3.74
CA LYS A 124 -17.94 -4.16 4.45
C LYS A 124 -18.61 -2.83 4.85
N ARG A 125 -17.81 -1.78 5.03
CA ARG A 125 -18.24 -0.42 5.41
C ARG A 125 -18.23 0.56 4.24
N GLY A 126 -18.06 0.07 3.01
CA GLY A 126 -17.97 0.91 1.81
C GLY A 126 -16.74 1.82 1.79
N MET A 127 -15.68 1.49 2.53
CA MET A 127 -14.41 2.21 2.51
C MET A 127 -13.43 1.57 1.52
N GLU A 128 -12.61 2.39 0.88
CA GLU A 128 -11.42 1.93 0.18
C GLU A 128 -10.27 1.68 1.16
N LEU A 129 -9.42 0.69 0.87
CA LEU A 129 -8.15 0.50 1.56
C LEU A 129 -7.00 0.73 0.58
N HIS A 130 -6.11 1.66 0.92
CA HIS A 130 -4.89 1.95 0.17
C HIS A 130 -3.70 1.44 0.98
N ALA A 131 -2.94 0.52 0.40
CA ALA A 131 -1.75 -0.04 1.04
C ALA A 131 -0.62 1.01 1.06
N TRP A 132 -0.28 1.50 2.25
CA TRP A 132 0.88 2.35 2.45
C TRP A 132 2.15 1.52 2.56
N VAL A 133 3.08 1.78 1.66
CA VAL A 133 4.39 1.15 1.58
C VAL A 133 5.46 2.17 1.89
N VAL A 134 6.18 1.99 3.00
CA VAL A 134 7.44 2.70 3.22
C VAL A 134 8.46 2.14 2.24
N THR A 135 9.11 2.97 1.42
CA THR A 135 9.99 2.53 0.33
C THR A 135 11.46 2.54 0.72
N ILE A 136 12.00 3.71 1.05
CA ILE A 136 13.45 3.94 1.16
C ILE A 136 14.06 3.41 2.48
N PRO A 137 13.60 3.78 3.69
CA PRO A 137 14.23 3.28 4.91
C PRO A 137 13.85 1.80 5.16
N VAL A 138 14.85 0.96 5.44
CA VAL A 138 14.68 -0.49 5.72
C VAL A 138 15.02 -0.87 7.16
N GLY A 139 15.08 0.13 8.06
CA GLY A 139 15.26 -0.06 9.49
C GLY A 139 16.73 -0.23 9.90
N LYS A 140 16.95 -0.69 11.13
CA LYS A 140 18.31 -0.83 11.70
C LYS A 140 19.12 -1.82 10.86
N TRP A 141 20.41 -1.52 10.67
CA TRP A 141 21.32 -2.31 9.83
C TRP A 141 21.31 -3.81 10.17
N ASN A 142 21.15 -4.17 11.45
CA ASN A 142 21.14 -5.57 11.90
C ASN A 142 19.74 -6.11 12.21
N ALA A 143 18.68 -5.33 11.98
CA ALA A 143 17.31 -5.83 12.11
C ALA A 143 17.00 -6.88 11.03
N LEU A 144 16.06 -7.76 11.34
CA LEU A 144 15.69 -8.89 10.48
C LEU A 144 15.37 -8.45 9.04
N GLY A 145 14.53 -7.43 8.87
CA GLY A 145 14.15 -6.91 7.55
C GLY A 145 15.34 -6.45 6.72
N CYS A 146 16.13 -5.51 7.24
CA CYS A 146 17.35 -5.03 6.57
C CYS A 146 18.34 -6.16 6.26
N LYS A 147 18.54 -7.11 7.20
CA LYS A 147 19.46 -8.24 7.00
C LYS A 147 18.99 -9.15 5.88
N THR A 148 17.70 -9.53 5.88
CA THR A 148 17.10 -10.39 4.86
C THR A 148 17.15 -9.75 3.48
N LEU A 149 16.79 -8.46 3.37
CA LEU A 149 16.84 -7.72 2.11
C LEU A 149 18.25 -7.68 1.51
N ARG A 150 19.28 -7.42 2.32
CA ARG A 150 20.68 -7.45 1.84
C ARG A 150 21.14 -8.80 1.33
N GLN A 151 20.68 -9.87 1.97
CA GLN A 151 21.04 -11.24 1.58
C GLN A 151 20.38 -11.62 0.26
N ARG A 152 19.12 -11.19 0.06
CA ARG A 152 18.34 -11.50 -1.14
C ARG A 152 18.63 -10.58 -2.33
N MET A 153 18.92 -9.31 -2.07
CA MET A 153 19.21 -8.29 -3.08
C MET A 153 20.53 -7.59 -2.77
N PRO A 154 21.67 -8.27 -2.97
CA PRO A 154 22.98 -7.67 -2.76
C PRO A 154 23.16 -6.40 -3.61
N GLY A 155 23.74 -5.35 -3.03
CA GLY A 155 23.96 -4.08 -3.72
C GLY A 155 22.78 -3.09 -3.71
N LEU A 156 21.56 -3.57 -3.42
CA LEU A 156 20.36 -2.71 -3.39
C LEU A 156 20.14 -2.01 -2.04
N ILE A 157 20.92 -2.33 -1.00
CA ILE A 157 20.80 -1.70 0.32
C ILE A 157 22.10 -0.98 0.68
N LYS A 158 22.01 0.34 0.88
CA LYS A 158 23.11 1.20 1.35
C LYS A 158 23.02 1.37 2.87
N LYS A 159 24.15 1.29 3.56
CA LYS A 159 24.25 1.63 4.99
C LYS A 159 24.46 3.13 5.14
N ILE A 160 23.64 3.79 5.95
CA ILE A 160 23.85 5.18 6.34
C ILE A 160 23.72 5.26 7.87
N GLY A 161 24.84 5.55 8.55
CA GLY A 161 24.90 5.50 10.00
C GLY A 161 24.56 4.10 10.56
N ALA A 162 23.56 4.05 11.45
CA ALA A 162 23.08 2.82 12.09
C ALA A 162 21.97 2.09 11.30
N ASP A 163 21.46 2.70 10.23
CA ASP A 163 20.28 2.24 9.51
C ASP A 163 20.63 1.84 8.07
N GLY A 164 19.78 0.97 7.51
CA GLY A 164 19.83 0.59 6.11
C GLY A 164 18.78 1.35 5.29
N TYR A 165 19.11 1.62 4.04
CA TYR A 165 18.25 2.31 3.08
C TYR A 165 18.30 1.59 1.73
N MET A 166 17.19 1.55 1.01
CA MET A 166 17.17 1.16 -0.40
C MET A 166 18.08 2.11 -1.19
N ASN A 167 18.84 1.55 -2.13
CA ASN A 167 19.61 2.30 -3.11
C ASN A 167 18.70 2.64 -4.31
N PRO A 168 18.29 3.90 -4.50
CA PRO A 168 17.41 4.27 -5.63
C PRO A 168 18.13 4.25 -6.98
N GLU A 169 19.46 4.13 -7.00
CA GLU A 169 20.30 4.07 -8.21
C GLU A 169 20.69 2.64 -8.61
N GLY A 170 20.26 1.65 -7.83
CA GLY A 170 20.69 0.25 -7.94
C GLY A 170 19.96 -0.56 -8.99
#